data_AF-A0A7C1EED2-F1
#
_entry.id   AF-A0A7C1EED2-F1
#
_cell.length_a   1.000
_cell.length_b   1.000
_cell.length_c   1.000
_cell.angle_alpha   90.00
_cell.angle_beta   90.00
_cell.angle_gamma   90.00
#
_symmetry.space_group_name_H-M   'P 1'
#
loop_
_entity.id
_entity.type
_entity.pdbx_description
1 polymer ?
#
loop_
_entity_poly.entity_id
_entity_poly.type
_entity_poly.pdbx_seq_one_letter_code
_entity_poly.pdbx_strand_id
1 'polypeptide(L)'
;MVDHGDAEHGLSAMMCTTGFPTAVIAQMLADGTIPERGVLTPERCVPPRLFLAQLRRRGLVIEERRGEPAAESGPPPPGTGSR
;
A
#
# COMPACT_ATOMS: atom_id res chain seq x y z
N MET A 1 3.42 -1.50 -4.10
CA MET A 1 2.22 -2.35 -3.93
C MET A 1 1.43 -2.28 -5.22
N VAL A 2 0.96 -3.43 -5.72
CA VAL A 2 -0.01 -3.53 -6.81
C VAL A 2 -1.13 -4.41 -6.29
N ASP A 3 -2.37 -3.99 -6.46
CA ASP A 3 -3.57 -4.68 -5.97
C ASP A 3 -4.54 -4.94 -7.12
N HIS A 4 -5.31 -6.02 -7.02
CA HIS A 4 -6.29 -6.44 -8.03
C HIS A 4 -7.65 -6.63 -7.36
N GLY A 5 -8.74 -6.39 -8.11
CA GLY A 5 -10.09 -6.60 -7.59
C GLY A 5 -10.31 -8.05 -7.17
N ASP A 6 -11.01 -8.21 -6.05
CA ASP A 6 -11.45 -9.50 -5.53
C ASP A 6 -12.82 -9.84 -6.13
N ALA A 7 -12.80 -10.65 -7.19
CA ALA A 7 -14.01 -11.07 -7.88
C ALA A 7 -14.87 -12.04 -7.06
N GLU A 8 -14.28 -12.76 -6.10
CA GLU A 8 -15.01 -13.70 -5.24
C GLU A 8 -15.94 -12.93 -4.29
N HIS A 9 -15.43 -11.84 -3.71
CA HIS A 9 -16.18 -11.00 -2.78
C HIS A 9 -16.81 -9.75 -3.43
N GLY A 10 -16.64 -9.57 -4.74
CA GLY A 10 -17.18 -8.43 -5.48
C GLY A 10 -16.55 -7.08 -5.10
N LEU A 11 -15.30 -7.08 -4.61
CA LEU A 11 -14.60 -5.88 -4.15
C LEU A 11 -13.64 -5.39 -5.23
N SER A 12 -13.64 -4.08 -5.52
CA SER A 12 -12.61 -3.49 -6.38
C SER A 12 -11.30 -3.31 -5.61
N ALA A 13 -10.19 -3.20 -6.35
CA ALA A 13 -8.89 -2.89 -5.74
C ALA A 13 -8.93 -1.60 -4.90
N MET A 14 -9.68 -0.58 -5.36
CA MET A 14 -9.88 0.67 -4.61
C MET A 14 -10.63 0.46 -3.29
N MET A 15 -11.63 -0.43 -3.28
CA MET A 15 -12.36 -0.77 -2.05
C MET A 15 -11.45 -1.51 -1.05
N CYS A 16 -10.67 -2.50 -1.51
CA CYS A 16 -9.75 -3.25 -0.66
C CYS A 16 -8.67 -2.34 -0.06
N THR A 17 -8.02 -1.52 -0.89
CA THR A 17 -6.95 -0.59 -0.47
C THR A 17 -7.45 0.55 0.43
N THR A 18 -8.75 0.83 0.47
CA THR A 18 -9.34 1.85 1.36
C THR A 18 -9.92 1.22 2.64
N GLY A 19 -10.74 0.19 2.47
CA GLY A 19 -11.51 -0.43 3.54
C GLY A 19 -10.65 -1.26 4.49
N PHE A 20 -9.71 -2.05 3.97
CA PHE A 20 -8.90 -2.92 4.81
C PHE A 20 -7.97 -2.14 5.76
N PRO A 21 -7.21 -1.12 5.32
CA PRO A 21 -6.46 -0.26 6.23
C PRO A 21 -7.33 0.36 7.34
N THR A 22 -8.48 0.91 6.95
CA THR A 22 -9.41 1.57 7.88
C THR A 22 -9.93 0.58 8.93
N ALA A 23 -10.38 -0.59 8.50
CA ALA A 23 -10.90 -1.63 9.39
C ALA A 23 -9.82 -2.19 10.34
N VAL A 24 -8.59 -2.36 9.86
CA VAL A 24 -7.47 -2.81 10.70
C VAL A 24 -7.17 -1.78 11.79
N ILE A 25 -7.07 -0.49 11.45
CA ILE A 25 -6.82 0.56 12.45
C ILE A 25 -7.98 0.64 13.46
N ALA A 26 -9.23 0.52 12.99
CA ALA A 26 -10.39 0.49 13.89
C ALA A 26 -10.33 -0.69 14.88
N GLN A 27 -9.90 -1.88 14.43
CA GLN A 27 -9.69 -3.04 15.31
C GLN A 27 -8.56 -2.78 16.32
N MET A 28 -7.44 -2.19 15.88
CA MET A 28 -6.31 -1.84 16.76
C MET A 28 -6.65 -0.77 17.80
N LEU A 29 -7.58 0.13 17.48
CA LEU A 29 -8.13 1.08 18.46
C LEU A 29 -9.05 0.36 19.47
N ALA A 30 -9.89 -0.55 18.98
CA ALA A 30 -10.86 -1.27 19.81
C ALA A 30 -10.19 -2.26 20.79
N ASP A 31 -9.10 -2.91 20.37
CA ASP A 31 -8.36 -3.87 21.20
C ASP A 31 -7.25 -3.23 22.07
N GLY A 32 -7.03 -1.92 21.92
CA GLY A 32 -6.03 -1.17 22.69
C GLY A 32 -4.60 -1.28 22.17
N THR A 33 -4.36 -1.88 21.01
CA THR A 33 -3.05 -1.89 20.35
C THR A 33 -2.55 -0.48 20.03
N ILE A 34 -3.46 0.47 19.76
CA ILE A 34 -3.17 1.91 19.66
C ILE A 34 -3.75 2.60 20.91
N PRO A 35 -2.94 2.86 21.94
CA PRO A 35 -3.42 3.43 23.21
C PRO A 35 -3.56 4.96 23.21
N GLU A 36 -2.96 5.65 22.25
CA GLU A 36 -2.92 7.11 22.21
C GLU A 36 -4.31 7.73 22.00
N ARG A 37 -4.56 8.84 22.71
CA ARG A 37 -5.81 9.61 22.60
C ARG A 37 -5.59 10.91 21.85
N GLY A 38 -6.62 11.36 21.15
CA GLY A 38 -6.64 12.62 20.41
C GLY A 38 -6.68 12.42 18.89
N VAL A 39 -6.37 13.49 18.14
CA VAL A 39 -6.33 13.46 16.68
C VAL A 39 -4.88 13.34 16.24
N LEU A 40 -4.50 12.14 15.80
CA LEU A 40 -3.14 11.80 15.41
C LEU A 40 -3.13 11.24 14.00
N THR A 41 -2.07 11.53 13.27
CA THR A 41 -1.83 10.92 11.97
C THR A 41 -1.31 9.49 12.14
N PRO A 42 -1.65 8.57 11.23
CA PRO A 42 -1.35 7.14 11.41
C PRO A 42 0.14 6.86 11.52
N GLU A 43 1.00 7.63 10.86
CA GLU A 43 2.46 7.51 10.95
C GLU A 43 3.03 7.80 12.35
N ARG A 44 2.24 8.43 13.24
CA ARG A 44 2.66 8.73 14.62
C ARG A 44 2.17 7.73 15.65
N CYS A 45 1.03 7.07 15.42
CA CYS A 45 0.38 6.23 16.44
C CYS A 45 0.16 4.77 16.02
N VAL A 46 0.19 4.44 14.72
CA VAL A 46 -0.07 3.06 14.28
C VAL A 46 1.23 2.25 14.31
N PRO A 47 1.31 1.13 15.05
CA PRO A 47 2.48 0.26 15.04
C PRO A 47 2.70 -0.37 13.65
N PRO A 48 3.77 0.02 12.92
CA PRO A 48 3.88 -0.27 11.49
C PRO A 48 4.01 -1.77 11.22
N ARG A 49 4.77 -2.50 12.03
CA ARG A 49 4.97 -3.95 11.84
C ARG A 49 3.67 -4.74 11.99
N LEU A 50 2.86 -4.42 13.02
CA LEU A 50 1.59 -5.09 13.27
C LEU A 50 0.57 -4.77 12.18
N PHE A 51 0.49 -3.50 11.81
CA PHE A 51 -0.39 -3.03 10.74
C PHE A 51 -0.07 -3.71 9.41
N LEU A 52 1.19 -3.71 8.98
CA LEU A 52 1.63 -4.36 7.74
C LEU A 52 1.37 -5.88 7.76
N ALA A 53 1.55 -6.54 8.91
CA ALA A 53 1.22 -7.96 9.05
C ALA A 53 -0.28 -8.22 8.87
N GLN A 54 -1.15 -7.35 9.40
CA GLN A 54 -2.60 -7.44 9.23
C GLN A 54 -3.04 -7.20 7.78
N LEU A 55 -2.42 -6.25 7.09
CA LEU A 55 -2.67 -6.00 5.66
C LEU A 55 -2.25 -7.19 4.80
N ARG A 56 -1.07 -7.76 5.07
CA ARG A 56 -0.57 -8.95 4.35
C ARG A 56 -1.52 -10.14 4.48
N ARG A 57 -2.12 -10.35 5.65
CA ARG A 57 -3.14 -11.40 5.88
C ARG A 57 -4.42 -11.21 5.05
N ARG A 58 -4.66 -10.00 4.54
CA ARG A 58 -5.83 -9.63 3.72
C ARG A 58 -5.46 -9.45 2.24
N GLY A 59 -4.32 -9.98 1.81
CA GLY A 59 -3.86 -9.91 0.42
C GLY A 59 -3.12 -8.63 0.02
N LEU A 60 -3.06 -7.62 0.89
CA LEU A 60 -2.37 -6.36 0.61
C LEU A 60 -0.88 -6.46 0.96
N VAL A 61 -0.06 -6.79 -0.04
CA VAL A 61 1.39 -7.01 0.13
C VAL A 61 2.19 -5.77 -0.29
N ILE A 62 3.02 -5.27 0.62
CA ILE A 62 3.98 -4.19 0.36
C ILE A 62 5.37 -4.78 0.16
N GLU A 63 5.99 -4.45 -0.96
CA GLU A 63 7.38 -4.77 -1.28
C GLU A 63 8.20 -3.49 -1.36
N GLU A 64 9.37 -3.48 -0.71
CA GLU A 64 10.38 -2.43 -0.85
C GLU A 64 11.39 -2.87 -1.91
N ARG A 65 11.68 -2.00 -2.88
CA ARG A 65 12.80 -2.18 -3.82
C ARG A 65 13.73 -0.97 -3.67
N ARG A 66 15.01 -1.21 -3.40
CA ARG A 66 16.03 -0.17 -3.53
C ARG A 66 16.59 -0.24 -4.94
N GLY A 67 16.44 0.85 -5.70
CA GLY A 67 17.13 0.99 -6.96
C GLY A 67 18.59 1.37 -6.73
N GLU A 68 19.47 0.85 -7.56
CA GLU A 68 20.69 1.57 -7.91
C GLU A 68 20.27 2.75 -8.80
N PRO A 69 20.92 3.95 -8.74
CA PRO A 69 20.48 5.08 -9.54
C PRO A 69 20.45 4.67 -11.01
N ALA A 70 19.29 4.86 -11.65
CA ALA A 70 19.12 4.55 -13.06
C ALA A 70 20.16 5.33 -13.85
N ALA A 71 21.09 4.63 -14.50
CA ALA A 71 21.95 5.23 -15.50
C ALA A 71 21.03 5.91 -16.53
N GLU A 72 21.20 7.21 -16.66
CA GLU A 72 20.42 8.09 -17.52
C GLU A 72 20.32 7.47 -18.92
N SER A 73 19.11 7.03 -19.31
CA SER A 73 18.91 6.56 -20.67
C SER A 73 18.96 7.80 -21.56
N GLY A 74 20.06 7.94 -22.30
CA GLY A 74 20.21 8.98 -23.30
C GLY A 74 19.03 9.01 -24.29
N PRO A 75 18.82 10.15 -24.97
CA PRO A 75 17.65 10.35 -25.80
C PRO A 75 17.50 9.24 -26.85
N PRO A 76 16.26 8.81 -27.16
CA PRO A 76 16.02 7.76 -28.15
C PRO A 76 16.63 8.17 -29.50
N PRO A 77 17.20 7.21 -30.26
CA PRO A 77 17.78 7.51 -31.57
C PRO A 77 16.72 8.10 -32.50
N PRO A 78 17.08 9.06 -33.37
CA PRO A 78 16.14 9.70 -34.28
C PRO A 78 15.47 8.64 -35.16
N GLY A 79 14.14 8.59 -35.10
CA GLY A 79 13.32 7.66 -35.85
C GLY A 79 13.64 7.73 -37.33
N THR A 80 14.01 6.59 -37.91
CA THR A 80 14.19 6.47 -39.36
C THR A 80 12.81 6.53 -39.99
N GLY A 81 12.46 7.71 -40.52
CA GLY A 81 11.28 7.87 -41.36
C GLY A 81 11.41 6.95 -42.57
N SER A 82 10.43 6.08 -42.77
CA SER A 82 10.21 5.40 -44.03
C SER A 82 8.77 5.64 -44.46
N ARG A 83 8.68 6.39 -45.56
CA ARG A 83 7.60 6.61 -46.54
C ARG A 83 6.23 6.01 -46.28
#